data_AF-A0A6B3HWX8-F1
#
_entry.id   AF-A0A6B3HWX8-F1
#
_cell.length_a   1.000
_cell.length_b   1.000
_cell.length_c   1.000
_cell.angle_alpha   90.00
_cell.angle_beta   90.00
_cell.angle_gamma   90.00
#
_symmetry.space_group_name_H-M   'P 1'
#
loop_
_entity.id
_entity.type
_entity.pdbx_description
1 polymer ?
#
loop_
_entity_poly.entity_id
_entity_poly.type
_entity_poly.pdbx_seq_one_letter_code
_entity_poly.pdbx_strand_id
1 'polypeptide(L)' 'STPFTLMSPYADQEGAIVLSAWGKQVTVDSADDRRVDQFLAQYVQGPQTPEPGAPCTGGSATVPQ' A
#
# COMPACT_ATOMS: atom_id res chain seq x y z
N SER A 1 6.29 -11.01 0.66
CA SER A 1 5.54 -10.18 -0.29
C SER A 1 4.06 -10.39 -0.03
N THR A 2 3.29 -9.32 0.11
CA THR A 2 1.85 -9.37 0.37
C THR A 2 1.13 -9.25 -0.96
N PRO A 3 0.34 -10.25 -1.40
CA PRO A 3 -0.33 -10.19 -2.69
C PRO A 3 -1.37 -9.06 -2.71
N PHE A 4 -1.73 -8.57 -3.90
CA PHE A 4 -2.67 -7.45 -4.08
C PHE A 4 -2.20 -6.14 -3.41
N THR A 5 -0.89 -5.94 -3.33
CA THR A 5 -0.26 -4.70 -2.88
C THR A 5 0.74 -4.22 -3.92
N LEU A 6 0.96 -2.91 -3.98
CA LEU A 6 1.96 -2.26 -4.82
C LEU A 6 2.63 -1.17 -3.99
N MET A 7 3.91 -0.91 -4.27
CA MET A 7 4.68 0.16 -3.63
C MET A 7 5.38 0.98 -4.71
N SER A 8 5.33 2.30 -4.57
CA SER A 8 6.04 3.25 -5.42
C SER A 8 6.93 4.15 -4.58
N PRO A 9 8.20 4.36 -4.94
CA PRO A 9 9.03 5.36 -4.29
C PRO A 9 8.56 6.77 -4.68
N TYR A 10 8.47 7.67 -3.71
CA TYR A 10 8.21 9.08 -3.93
C TYR A 10 9.11 9.90 -3.01
N ALA A 11 9.93 10.79 -3.56
CA ALA A 11 10.98 11.48 -2.79
C ALA A 11 10.41 12.48 -1.79
N ASP A 12 9.31 13.15 -2.15
CA ASP A 12 8.75 14.28 -1.40
C ASP A 12 7.51 13.89 -0.58
N GLN A 13 7.33 12.61 -0.23
CA GLN A 13 6.23 12.19 0.64
C GLN A 13 6.45 12.65 2.08
N GLU A 14 5.38 13.05 2.76
CA GLU A 14 5.43 13.64 4.10
C GLU A 14 5.92 12.68 5.21
N GLY A 15 5.86 11.36 5.00
CA GLY A 15 6.36 10.37 5.96
C GLY A 15 7.07 9.20 5.28
N ALA A 16 7.86 8.42 6.01
CA ALA A 16 8.75 7.42 5.42
C ALA A 16 8.00 6.34 4.62
N ILE A 17 6.84 5.90 5.11
CA ILE A 17 5.94 4.97 4.42
C ILE A 17 4.49 5.42 4.65
N VAL A 18 3.73 5.56 3.57
CA VAL A 18 2.29 5.84 3.62
C VAL A 18 1.54 4.63 3.05
N LEU A 19 0.77 3.96 3.89
CA LEU A 19 -0.13 2.89 3.46
C LEU A 19 -1.49 3.49 3.16
N SER A 20 -2.05 3.16 2.00
CA SER A 20 -3.36 3.69 1.58
C SER A 20 -4.26 2.57 1.03
N ALA A 21 -5.54 2.64 1.37
CA ALA A 21 -6.58 1.74 0.85
C ALA A 21 -7.96 2.39 0.99
N TRP A 22 -8.66 2.61 -0.13
CA TRP A 22 -10.08 3.01 -0.17
C TRP A 22 -10.45 4.17 0.78
N GLY A 23 -9.66 5.26 0.76
CA GLY A 23 -9.88 6.45 1.60
C GLY A 23 -9.38 6.31 3.05
N LYS A 24 -8.70 5.21 3.38
CA LYS A 24 -7.98 5.02 4.65
C LYS A 24 -6.49 5.17 4.40
N GLN A 25 -5.81 5.84 5.32
CA GLN A 25 -4.37 6.01 5.27
C GLN A 25 -3.77 5.87 6.66
N VAL A 26 -2.53 5.37 6.71
CA VAL A 26 -1.67 5.43 7.90
C VAL A 26 -0.25 5.73 7.46
N THR A 27 0.38 6.67 8.16
CA THR A 27 1.79 7.02 7.98
C THR A 27 2.60 6.34 9.07
N VAL A 28 3.70 5.68 8.67
CA VAL A 28 4.64 5.03 9.57
C VAL A 28 6.07 5.41 9.18
N ASP A 29 6.96 5.40 10.17
CA ASP A 29 8.37 5.77 9.99
C ASP A 29 9.26 4.57 9.67
N SER A 30 8.75 3.34 9.82
CA SER A 30 9.48 2.09 9.57
C SER A 30 8.58 1.01 8.99
N ALA A 31 9.14 0.15 8.14
CA ALA A 31 8.48 -1.04 7.62
C ALA A 31 8.19 -2.10 8.70
N ASP A 32 8.92 -2.08 9.82
CA ASP A 32 8.76 -3.00 10.94
C ASP A 32 7.68 -2.54 11.94
N ASP A 33 7.04 -1.40 11.69
CA ASP A 33 5.95 -0.92 12.54
C ASP A 33 4.77 -1.90 12.47
N ARG A 34 4.31 -2.39 13.62
CA ARG A 34 3.19 -3.35 13.72
C ARG A 34 1.92 -2.87 13.01
N ARG A 35 1.73 -1.55 12.88
CA ARG A 35 0.60 -0.96 12.15
C ARG A 35 0.60 -1.34 10.67
N VAL A 36 1.76 -1.66 10.08
CA VAL A 36 1.88 -2.14 8.70
C VAL A 36 1.12 -3.46 8.54
N ASP A 37 1.44 -4.46 9.35
CA ASP A 37 0.78 -5.77 9.29
C ASP A 37 -0.72 -5.67 9.59
N GLN A 38 -1.10 -4.85 10.57
CA GLN A 38 -2.51 -4.62 10.91
C GLN A 38 -3.29 -3.99 9.74
N PHE A 39 -2.69 -3.00 9.07
CA PHE A 39 -3.31 -2.33 7.94
C PHE A 39 -3.48 -3.29 6.77
N LEU A 40 -2.43 -4.05 6.42
CA LEU A 40 -2.49 -5.01 5.33
C LEU A 40 -3.51 -6.11 5.61
N ALA A 41 -3.53 -6.68 6.82
CA ALA A 41 -4.51 -7.70 7.20
C ALA A 41 -5.96 -7.21 7.09
N GLN A 42 -6.21 -5.94 7.41
CA GLN A 42 -7.55 -5.37 7.37
C GLN A 42 -8.00 -5.01 5.95
N TYR A 43 -7.10 -4.44 5.15
CA TYR A 43 -7.47 -3.76 3.91
C TYR A 43 -7.15 -4.54 2.65
N VAL A 44 -6.21 -5.48 2.68
CA VAL A 44 -5.96 -6.37 1.53
C VAL A 44 -7.14 -7.30 1.36
N GLN A 45 -7.87 -7.13 0.25
CA GLN A 45 -9.09 -7.88 -0.04
C GLN A 45 -10.16 -7.84 1.07
N GLY A 46 -10.12 -6.81 1.92
CA GLY A 46 -11.13 -6.64 2.97
C GLY A 46 -12.49 -6.20 2.41
N PRO A 47 -13.54 -6.17 3.24
CA PRO A 47 -14.92 -5.91 2.81
C PRO A 47 -15.14 -4.57 2.11
N GLN A 48 -14.27 -3.59 2.39
CA GLN A 48 -14.30 -2.27 1.74
C GLN A 48 -13.76 -2.26 0.31
N THR A 49 -13.20 -3.37 -0.18
CA THR A 49 -12.55 -3.47 -1.50
C THR A 49 -13.63 -3.60 -2.58
N PRO A 50 -13.82 -2.60 -3.46
CA PRO A 50 -14.80 -2.65 -4.54
C PRO A 50 -14.50 -3.72 -5.59
N GLU A 51 -13.22 -4.09 -5.74
CA GLU A 51 -12.77 -5.08 -6.73
C GLU A 51 -11.96 -6.22 -6.08
N PRO A 52 -12.61 -7.15 -5.34
CA PRO A 52 -11.93 -8.29 -4.75
C PRO A 52 -11.28 -9.18 -5.82
N GLY A 53 -10.02 -9.57 -5.61
CA GLY A 53 -9.26 -10.43 -6.52
C GLY A 53 -8.64 -9.73 -7.74
N ALA A 54 -8.91 -8.43 -7.97
CA ALA A 54 -8.24 -7.69 -9.03
C ALA A 54 -6.73 -7.55 -8.73
N PRO A 55 -5.84 -7.90 -9.68
CA PRO A 55 -4.41 -7.95 -9.39
C PRO A 55 -3.80 -6.55 -9.37
N CYS A 56 -2.89 -6.31 -8.42
CA CYS A 56 -2.01 -5.13 -8.41
C CYS A 56 -0.67 -5.38 -9.12
N THR A 57 -0.64 -6.33 -10.06
CA THR A 57 0.58 -6.73 -10.79
C THR A 57 0.76 -5.90 -12.06
N GLY A 58 2.01 -5.69 -12.49
CA GLY A 58 2.33 -4.99 -13.74
C GLY A 58 2.78 -3.54 -13.58
N GLY A 59 3.13 -3.09 -12.36
CA GLY A 59 3.76 -1.79 -12.15
C GLY A 59 5.08 -1.65 -12.91
N SER A 60 5.32 -0.47 -13.49
CA SER A 60 6.59 -0.14 -14.17
C SER A 60 7.53 0.55 -13.18
N ALA A 61 8.79 0.10 -13.11
CA ALA A 61 9.79 0.70 -12.21
C ALA A 61 10.24 2.11 -12.68
N THR A 62 10.01 2.43 -13.94
CA THR A 62 10.34 3.73 -14.54
C THR A 62 9.11 4.62 -14.57
N VAL A 63 9.17 5.74 -13.87
CA VAL A 63 8.32 6.90 -14.18
C VAL A 63 8.89 7.50 -15.47
N PRO A 64 8.14 7.57 -16.59
CA PRO A 64 8.57 8.38 -17.73
C PRO A 64 8.71 9.81 -17.21
N GLN A 65 9.94 10.34 -17.29
CA GLN A 65 10.31 11.66 -16.81
C GLN A 65 9.51 12.76 -17.52
#